data_AF-A0A1F8A3U5-F1
#
_entry.id   AF-A0A1F8A3U5-F1
#
_cell.length_a   1.000
_cell.length_b   1.000
_cell.length_c   1.000
_cell.angle_alpha   90.00
_cell.angle_beta   90.00
_cell.angle_gamma   90.00
#
_symmetry.space_group_name_H-M   'P 1'
#
loop_
_entity.id
_entity.type
_entity.pdbx_description
1 polymer ?
#
loop_
_entity_poly.entity_id
_entity_poly.type
_entity_poly.pdbx_seq_one_letter_code
_entity_poly.pdbx_strand_id
1 'polypeptide(L)'
;MGTLCKVLLRLLEALAHDACLSSEQREKAMYIGLSFLSHKNTCRLMAQVSRLMKGEVFISPYYRVIGASKHKNTLTHRHGKYLQAVMTEFRIAPTIADFEGHPIELVSILDLAVENSLPGEKRYQLHKDLLSMEKKANEDLIQCTEDYGYHYIFRAGLQEYYMTKTVVENVNFWRPDPRGNGYRVHIQKLCYETMETRLRLNDAEKRALIQATDCNVEDAYNFCKYPDIVAVEPLTIY
;
A
#
# COMPACT_ATOMS: atom_id res chain seq x y z
N MET A 1 14.44 23.46 1.01
CA MET A 1 13.34 23.16 1.96
C MET A 1 12.46 24.40 2.10
N GLY A 2 11.20 24.33 1.67
CA GLY A 2 10.30 25.50 1.64
C GLY A 2 9.90 26.00 3.03
N THR A 3 9.46 27.25 3.11
CA THR A 3 9.06 27.92 4.37
C THR A 3 8.00 27.13 5.13
N LEU A 4 7.03 26.54 4.44
CA LEU A 4 5.98 25.71 5.03
C LEU A 4 6.56 24.46 5.74
N CYS A 5 7.46 23.72 5.10
CA CYS A 5 8.07 22.53 5.72
C CYS A 5 8.80 22.88 7.02
N LYS A 6 9.53 24.01 7.04
CA LYS A 6 10.24 24.46 8.26
C LYS A 6 9.27 24.78 9.40
N VAL A 7 8.13 25.40 9.09
CA VAL A 7 7.08 25.69 10.08
C VAL A 7 6.48 24.39 10.61
N LEU A 8 6.15 23.44 9.73
CA LEU A 8 5.57 22.15 10.13
C LEU A 8 6.55 21.31 10.98
N LEU A 9 7.84 21.32 10.65
CA LEU A 9 8.85 20.61 11.44
C LEU A 9 9.04 21.24 12.83
N ARG A 10 9.05 22.57 12.94
CA ARG A 10 9.08 23.26 14.25
C ARG A 10 7.85 22.97 15.09
N LEU A 11 6.67 22.88 14.45
CA LEU A 11 5.45 22.48 15.14
C LEU A 11 5.58 21.06 15.69
N LEU A 12 6.05 20.11 14.88
CA LEU A 12 6.26 18.72 15.32
C LEU A 12 7.29 18.63 16.47
N GLU A 13 8.36 19.41 16.41
CA GLU A 13 9.36 19.49 17.48
C GLU A 13 8.75 20.01 18.79
N ALA A 14 7.94 21.07 18.71
CA ALA A 14 7.23 21.60 19.87
C ALA A 14 6.26 20.56 20.45
N LEU A 15 5.46 19.89 19.60
CA LEU A 15 4.53 18.84 20.03
C LEU A 15 5.27 17.64 20.65
N ALA A 16 6.43 17.25 20.12
CA ALA A 16 7.20 16.13 20.66
C ALA A 16 7.73 16.38 22.08
N HIS A 17 7.94 17.66 22.46
CA HIS A 17 8.47 18.04 23.77
C HIS A 17 7.41 18.62 24.72
N ASP A 18 6.15 18.72 24.30
CA ASP A 18 5.06 19.27 25.10
C ASP A 18 4.59 18.27 26.17
N ALA A 19 4.94 18.52 27.43
CA ALA A 19 4.57 17.67 28.57
C ALA A 19 3.05 17.58 28.82
N CYS A 20 2.25 18.47 28.25
CA CYS A 20 0.79 18.44 28.36
C CYS A 20 0.14 17.40 27.42
N LEU A 21 0.88 16.89 26.41
CA LEU A 21 0.39 15.89 25.47
C LEU A 21 0.65 14.46 25.97
N SER A 22 -0.16 13.51 25.48
CA SER A 22 0.05 12.10 25.81
C SER A 22 1.38 11.58 25.22
N SER A 23 1.95 10.53 25.82
CA SER A 23 3.18 9.89 25.28
C SER A 23 3.00 9.51 23.81
N GLU A 24 1.83 8.96 23.47
CA GLU A 24 1.48 8.56 22.12
C GLU A 24 1.48 9.74 21.13
N GLN A 25 0.95 10.91 21.52
CA GLN A 25 0.95 12.10 20.66
C GLN A 25 2.37 12.64 20.44
N ARG A 26 3.21 12.63 21.48
CA ARG A 26 4.61 13.06 21.39
C ARG A 26 5.44 12.14 20.51
N GLU A 27 5.28 10.82 20.69
CA GLU A 27 5.94 9.79 19.87
C GLU A 27 5.52 9.89 18.39
N LYS A 28 4.23 10.12 18.11
CA LYS A 28 3.74 10.37 16.75
C LYS A 28 4.38 11.61 16.12
N ALA A 29 4.47 12.71 16.87
CA ALA A 29 5.10 13.93 16.38
C ALA A 29 6.58 13.71 16.04
N MET A 30 7.31 13.00 16.92
CA MET A 30 8.70 12.62 16.70
C MET A 30 8.85 11.71 15.48
N TYR A 31 8.00 10.69 15.35
CA TYR A 31 8.01 9.78 14.20
C TYR A 31 7.82 10.52 12.88
N ILE A 32 6.83 11.42 12.79
CA ILE A 32 6.56 12.18 11.56
C ILE A 32 7.78 13.02 11.18
N GLY A 33 8.43 13.66 12.17
CA GLY A 33 9.67 14.40 11.95
C GLY A 33 10.79 13.53 11.39
N LEU A 34 11.01 12.35 11.96
CA LEU A 34 12.03 11.40 11.52
C LEU A 34 11.72 10.79 10.15
N SER A 35 10.48 10.37 9.91
CA SER A 35 10.01 9.84 8.62
C SER A 35 10.24 10.85 7.50
N PHE A 36 9.97 12.14 7.74
CA PHE A 36 10.23 13.20 6.76
C PHE A 36 11.72 13.33 6.38
N LEU A 37 12.66 13.05 7.29
CA LEU A 37 14.08 13.08 6.95
C LEU A 37 14.46 12.01 5.93
N SER A 38 13.74 10.87 5.94
CA SER A 38 13.90 9.78 4.98
C SER A 38 13.31 10.14 3.61
N HIS A 39 12.01 10.45 3.56
CA HIS A 39 11.31 10.59 2.27
C HIS A 39 11.33 12.03 1.71
N LYS A 40 11.59 13.06 2.52
CA LYS A 40 11.66 14.50 2.15
C LYS A 40 10.47 15.01 1.33
N ASN A 41 9.31 14.39 1.52
CA ASN A 41 8.10 14.63 0.74
C ASN A 41 7.18 15.62 1.46
N THR A 42 6.96 16.79 0.87
CA THR A 42 6.17 17.87 1.46
C THR A 42 4.69 17.53 1.56
N CYS A 43 4.10 16.92 0.52
CA CYS A 43 2.70 16.52 0.52
C CYS A 43 2.44 15.48 1.61
N ARG A 44 3.37 14.53 1.76
CA ARG A 44 3.36 13.53 2.83
C ARG A 44 3.42 14.18 4.22
N LEU A 45 4.35 15.10 4.45
CA LEU A 45 4.49 15.82 5.72
C LEU A 45 3.21 16.59 6.06
N MET A 46 2.63 17.30 5.09
CA MET A 46 1.37 18.02 5.28
C MET A 46 0.23 17.07 5.66
N ALA A 47 0.12 15.93 4.97
CA ALA A 47 -0.94 14.95 5.24
C ALA A 47 -0.76 14.31 6.62
N GLN A 48 0.49 14.02 7.00
CA GLN A 48 0.89 13.52 8.30
C GLN A 48 0.48 14.48 9.44
N VAL A 49 0.90 15.74 9.34
CA VAL A 49 0.56 16.77 10.32
C VAL A 49 -0.96 17.00 10.37
N SER A 50 -1.64 17.06 9.22
CA SER A 50 -3.09 17.29 9.18
C SER A 50 -3.86 16.20 9.93
N ARG A 51 -3.48 14.94 9.79
CA ARG A 51 -4.13 13.83 10.49
C ARG A 51 -3.74 13.79 11.98
N LEU A 52 -2.50 14.15 12.34
CA LEU A 52 -2.07 14.28 13.74
C LEU A 52 -2.92 15.34 14.47
N MET A 53 -3.13 16.50 13.84
CA MET A 53 -3.96 17.58 14.40
C MET A 53 -5.43 17.19 14.55
N LYS A 54 -5.91 16.22 13.77
CA LYS A 54 -7.27 15.65 13.90
C LYS A 54 -7.36 14.53 14.93
N GLY A 55 -6.25 14.15 15.57
CA GLY A 55 -6.21 13.03 16.51
C GLY A 55 -6.33 11.66 15.84
N GLU A 56 -6.13 11.57 14.52
CA GLU A 56 -6.25 10.31 13.80
C GLU A 56 -5.06 9.38 14.12
N VAL A 57 -5.34 8.08 14.25
CA VAL A 57 -4.33 7.06 14.55
C VAL A 57 -3.44 6.83 13.33
N PHE A 58 -2.13 6.95 13.53
CA PHE A 58 -1.12 6.93 12.46
C PHE A 58 -0.48 5.56 12.25
N ILE A 59 -0.07 4.91 13.33
CA ILE A 59 0.91 3.82 13.29
C ILE A 59 0.55 2.86 14.42
N SER A 60 0.35 1.59 14.08
CA SER A 60 0.50 0.52 15.05
C SER A 60 2.00 0.42 15.37
N PRO A 61 2.40 0.50 16.65
CA PRO A 61 3.82 0.44 17.00
C PRO A 61 4.43 -0.84 16.43
N TYR A 62 5.70 -0.73 16.00
CA TYR A 62 6.62 -1.80 15.63
C TYR A 62 6.06 -3.19 15.84
N TYR A 63 5.96 -3.97 14.76
CA TYR A 63 5.80 -5.40 14.92
C TYR A 63 7.00 -5.86 15.73
N ARG A 64 6.79 -6.16 17.01
CA ARG A 64 7.74 -7.01 17.70
C ARG A 64 7.69 -8.29 16.88
N VAL A 65 8.70 -8.51 16.05
CA VAL A 65 9.02 -9.83 15.54
C VAL A 65 9.21 -10.67 16.80
N ILE A 66 8.12 -11.25 17.29
CA ILE A 66 8.12 -12.02 18.53
C ILE A 66 9.13 -13.14 18.23
N GLY A 67 10.21 -13.15 19.01
CA GLY A 67 11.42 -13.88 18.65
C GLY A 67 11.14 -15.31 18.19
N ALA A 68 11.97 -15.76 17.24
CA ALA A 68 11.91 -17.07 16.57
C ALA A 68 11.71 -18.30 17.49
N SER A 69 11.87 -18.14 18.82
CA SER A 69 11.63 -19.18 19.82
C SER A 69 10.15 -19.51 20.07
N LYS A 70 9.19 -18.63 19.75
CA LYS A 70 7.74 -18.91 19.91
C LYS A 70 7.05 -19.52 18.67
N HIS A 71 7.72 -19.59 17.52
CA HIS A 71 7.06 -19.85 16.23
C HIS A 71 7.34 -21.22 15.59
N LYS A 72 7.88 -22.21 16.32
CA LYS A 72 8.16 -23.55 15.76
C LYS A 72 6.92 -24.31 15.24
N ASN A 73 5.71 -23.88 15.61
CA ASN A 73 4.45 -24.52 15.20
C ASN A 73 3.56 -23.66 14.26
N THR A 74 4.04 -22.49 13.82
CA THR A 74 3.22 -21.63 12.95
C THR A 74 3.03 -22.23 11.56
N LEU A 75 1.99 -21.80 10.87
CA LEU A 75 1.74 -22.23 9.49
C LEU A 75 2.86 -21.75 8.57
N THR A 76 3.37 -20.54 8.77
CA THR A 76 4.53 -20.02 8.03
C THR A 76 5.79 -20.84 8.25
N HIS A 77 6.04 -21.34 9.47
CA HIS A 77 7.17 -22.23 9.71
C HIS A 77 6.98 -23.59 9.00
N ARG A 78 5.80 -24.21 9.15
CA ARG A 78 5.48 -25.52 8.54
C ARG A 78 5.52 -25.49 7.02
N HIS A 79 5.08 -24.40 6.41
CA HIS A 79 4.98 -24.24 4.97
C HIS A 79 6.08 -23.35 4.37
N GLY A 80 7.13 -23.02 5.14
CA GLY A 80 8.18 -22.08 4.73
C GLY A 80 8.87 -22.46 3.42
N LYS A 81 9.01 -23.77 3.11
CA LYS A 81 9.57 -24.23 1.83
C LYS A 81 8.74 -23.78 0.61
N TYR A 82 7.41 -23.70 0.75
CA TYR A 82 6.53 -23.24 -0.32
C TYR A 82 6.59 -21.71 -0.44
N LEU A 83 6.69 -21.01 0.69
CA LEU A 83 6.89 -19.55 0.68
C LEU A 83 8.21 -19.19 -0.01
N GLN A 84 9.29 -19.92 0.26
CA GLN A 84 10.58 -19.73 -0.39
C GLN A 84 10.51 -19.97 -1.91
N ALA A 85 9.75 -20.98 -2.35
CA ALA A 85 9.54 -21.25 -3.77
C ALA A 85 8.82 -20.08 -4.46
N VAL A 86 7.70 -19.63 -3.89
CA VAL A 86 6.94 -18.46 -4.37
C VAL A 86 7.84 -17.23 -4.44
N MET A 87 8.59 -16.93 -3.38
CA MET A 87 9.48 -15.78 -3.41
C MET A 87 10.56 -15.87 -4.49
N THR A 88 11.09 -17.06 -4.74
CA THR A 88 12.12 -17.26 -5.77
C THR A 88 11.52 -17.03 -7.16
N GLU A 89 10.33 -17.57 -7.40
CA GLU A 89 9.57 -17.39 -8.64
C GLU A 89 9.26 -15.92 -8.92
N PHE A 90 8.74 -15.21 -7.92
CA PHE A 90 8.36 -13.79 -8.03
C PHE A 90 9.50 -12.82 -7.69
N ARG A 91 10.73 -13.32 -7.47
CA ARG A 91 11.93 -12.53 -7.13
C ARG A 91 11.73 -11.58 -5.94
N ILE A 92 10.96 -12.01 -4.95
CA ILE A 92 10.71 -11.27 -3.72
C ILE A 92 11.93 -11.44 -2.80
N ALA A 93 12.64 -10.35 -2.51
CA ALA A 93 13.78 -10.34 -1.62
C ALA A 93 13.43 -9.59 -0.32
N PRO A 94 13.70 -10.17 0.87
CA PRO A 94 13.50 -9.46 2.12
C PRO A 94 14.49 -8.30 2.27
N THR A 95 14.01 -7.24 2.90
CA THR A 95 14.76 -6.04 3.27
C THR A 95 15.05 -6.03 4.77
N ILE A 96 15.94 -5.14 5.23
CA ILE A 96 16.22 -4.96 6.67
C ILE A 96 14.93 -4.62 7.44
N ALA A 97 14.06 -3.82 6.84
CA ALA A 97 12.77 -3.43 7.40
C ALA A 97 11.88 -4.63 7.73
N ASP A 98 11.96 -5.70 6.94
CA ASP A 98 11.20 -6.93 7.16
C ASP A 98 11.75 -7.74 8.35
N PHE A 99 13.06 -7.73 8.60
CA PHE A 99 13.63 -8.41 9.76
C PHE A 99 13.42 -7.64 11.08
N GLU A 100 13.39 -6.31 10.99
CA GLU A 100 13.21 -5.42 12.14
C GLU A 100 11.73 -5.14 12.47
N GLY A 101 10.79 -5.62 11.65
CA GLY A 101 9.36 -5.46 11.89
C GLY A 101 8.87 -4.02 11.75
N HIS A 102 9.44 -3.28 10.79
CA HIS A 102 9.00 -1.91 10.50
C HIS A 102 7.59 -1.90 9.93
N PRO A 103 6.80 -0.85 10.24
CA PRO A 103 5.50 -0.67 9.62
C PRO A 103 5.59 -0.62 8.08
N ILE A 104 4.48 -0.99 7.44
CA ILE A 104 4.31 -0.77 6.01
C ILE A 104 4.15 0.72 5.78
N GLU A 105 5.11 1.31 5.06
CA GLU A 105 5.07 2.68 4.55
C GLU A 105 4.98 2.61 3.03
N LEU A 106 3.81 2.92 2.46
CA LEU A 106 3.59 2.87 1.02
C LEU A 106 4.42 3.94 0.30
N VAL A 107 4.62 5.11 0.91
CA VAL A 107 5.48 6.17 0.34
C VAL A 107 6.89 5.69 -0.01
N SER A 108 7.41 4.65 0.66
CA SER A 108 8.74 4.08 0.41
C SER A 108 8.87 3.38 -0.95
N ILE A 109 7.77 2.93 -1.55
CA ILE A 109 7.74 2.25 -2.85
C ILE A 109 6.92 3.02 -3.90
N LEU A 110 6.51 4.26 -3.60
CA LEU A 110 5.76 5.08 -4.54
C LEU A 110 6.67 5.50 -5.70
N ASP A 111 6.28 5.17 -6.93
CA ASP A 111 6.96 5.64 -8.12
C ASP A 111 6.82 7.17 -8.25
N LEU A 112 7.95 7.86 -8.33
CA LEU A 112 8.02 9.31 -8.52
C LEU A 112 7.33 9.76 -9.80
N ALA A 113 7.30 8.94 -10.86
CA ALA A 113 6.59 9.26 -12.10
C ALA A 113 5.08 9.34 -11.87
N VAL A 114 4.53 8.41 -11.09
CA VAL A 114 3.12 8.39 -10.69
C VAL A 114 2.80 9.64 -9.86
N GLU A 115 3.62 9.94 -8.86
CA GLU A 115 3.42 11.14 -8.02
C GLU A 115 3.51 12.45 -8.83
N ASN A 116 4.49 12.55 -9.72
CA ASN A 116 4.73 13.75 -10.52
C ASN A 116 3.67 13.96 -11.61
N SER A 117 2.98 12.89 -12.03
CA SER A 117 1.86 12.98 -12.97
C SER A 117 0.65 13.75 -12.40
N LEU A 118 0.56 13.88 -11.06
CA LEU A 118 -0.55 14.54 -10.40
C LEU A 118 -0.28 16.02 -10.08
N PRO A 119 -1.25 16.92 -10.32
CA PRO A 119 -1.17 18.31 -9.88
C PRO A 119 -1.28 18.41 -8.35
N GLY A 120 -0.81 19.53 -7.77
CA GLY A 120 -0.57 19.68 -6.32
C GLY A 120 -1.70 19.21 -5.39
N GLU A 121 -2.95 19.57 -5.66
CA GLU A 121 -4.09 19.14 -4.85
C GLU A 121 -4.33 17.63 -4.92
N LYS A 122 -4.28 17.05 -6.12
CA LYS A 122 -4.42 15.60 -6.31
C LYS A 122 -3.24 14.84 -5.72
N ARG A 123 -2.03 15.40 -5.80
CA ARG A 123 -0.84 14.84 -5.16
C ARG A 123 -1.00 14.82 -3.64
N TYR A 124 -1.50 15.90 -3.06
CA TYR A 124 -1.81 15.94 -1.63
C TYR A 124 -2.88 14.92 -1.25
N GLN A 125 -3.93 14.76 -2.06
CA GLN A 125 -4.97 13.76 -1.83
C GLN A 125 -4.42 12.32 -1.92
N LEU A 126 -3.56 12.02 -2.90
CA LEU A 126 -2.86 10.74 -3.00
C LEU A 126 -2.10 10.42 -1.70
N HIS A 127 -1.39 11.38 -1.11
CA HIS A 127 -0.67 11.15 0.16
C HIS A 127 -1.60 10.91 1.35
N LYS A 128 -2.79 11.53 1.38
CA LYS A 128 -3.81 11.22 2.39
C LYS A 128 -4.34 9.79 2.21
N ASP A 129 -4.55 9.36 0.97
CA ASP A 129 -5.05 8.03 0.67
C ASP A 129 -4.00 6.96 0.96
N LEU A 130 -2.73 7.21 0.62
CA LEU A 130 -1.60 6.35 1.00
C LEU A 130 -1.54 6.15 2.51
N LEU A 131 -1.69 7.22 3.30
CA LEU A 131 -1.73 7.12 4.75
C LEU A 131 -2.93 6.29 5.27
N SER A 132 -4.07 6.34 4.58
CA SER A 132 -5.25 5.54 4.93
C SER A 132 -5.00 4.06 4.63
N MET A 133 -4.41 3.77 3.48
CA MET A 133 -4.12 2.40 3.04
C MET A 133 -2.95 1.78 3.80
N GLU A 134 -1.96 2.56 4.22
CA GLU A 134 -0.92 2.09 5.15
C GLU A 134 -1.52 1.63 6.47
N LYS A 135 -2.48 2.38 7.03
CA LYS A 135 -3.16 1.96 8.25
C LYS A 135 -3.80 0.58 8.07
N LYS A 136 -4.56 0.38 6.99
CA LYS A 136 -5.18 -0.91 6.67
C LYS A 136 -4.16 -2.01 6.42
N ALA A 137 -3.10 -1.73 5.65
CA ALA A 137 -2.03 -2.67 5.40
C ALA A 137 -1.37 -3.16 6.69
N ASN A 138 -1.17 -2.25 7.64
CA ASN A 138 -0.61 -2.61 8.93
C ASN A 138 -1.61 -3.39 9.80
N GLU A 139 -2.90 -3.04 9.80
CA GLU A 139 -3.95 -3.82 10.47
C GLU A 139 -4.02 -5.26 9.92
N ASP A 140 -4.02 -5.42 8.61
CA ASP A 140 -4.01 -6.73 7.96
C ASP A 140 -2.73 -7.52 8.23
N LEU A 141 -1.57 -6.85 8.30
CA LEU A 141 -0.31 -7.51 8.64
C LEU A 141 -0.30 -8.02 10.09
N ILE A 142 -0.94 -7.30 11.02
CA ILE A 142 -1.15 -7.79 12.39
C ILE A 142 -1.98 -9.08 12.33
N GLN A 143 -3.12 -9.04 11.65
CA GLN A 143 -4.01 -10.19 11.52
C GLN A 143 -3.31 -11.40 10.89
N CYS A 144 -2.60 -11.22 9.76
CA CYS A 144 -1.83 -12.30 9.13
C CYS A 144 -0.75 -12.87 10.06
N THR A 145 -0.10 -12.01 10.85
CA THR A 145 0.95 -12.44 11.78
C THR A 145 0.37 -13.24 12.94
N GLU A 146 -0.81 -12.85 13.45
CA GLU A 146 -1.53 -13.57 14.51
C GLU A 146 -2.03 -14.93 14.03
N ASP A 147 -2.61 -15.00 12.82
CA ASP A 147 -3.21 -16.21 12.28
C ASP A 147 -2.18 -17.23 11.78
N TYR A 148 -1.14 -16.75 11.10
CA TYR A 148 -0.23 -17.61 10.34
C TYR A 148 1.20 -17.62 10.89
N GLY A 149 1.57 -16.68 11.77
CA GLY A 149 2.93 -16.41 12.20
C GLY A 149 3.68 -15.52 11.23
N TYR A 150 4.59 -14.66 11.71
CA TYR A 150 5.28 -13.69 10.85
C TYR A 150 6.10 -14.33 9.72
N HIS A 151 5.94 -13.82 8.51
CA HIS A 151 6.84 -14.04 7.39
C HIS A 151 6.85 -12.76 6.53
N TYR A 152 8.03 -12.33 6.08
CA TYR A 152 8.21 -11.07 5.35
C TYR A 152 7.43 -11.00 4.02
N ILE A 153 7.03 -12.15 3.47
CA ILE A 153 6.14 -12.22 2.30
C ILE A 153 4.79 -11.52 2.54
N PHE A 154 4.26 -11.54 3.77
CA PHE A 154 3.03 -10.83 4.10
C PHE A 154 3.23 -9.33 4.00
N ARG A 155 4.35 -8.83 4.54
CA ARG A 155 4.67 -7.41 4.48
C ARG A 155 4.86 -6.96 3.03
N ALA A 156 5.65 -7.67 2.24
CA ALA A 156 5.85 -7.37 0.83
C ALA A 156 4.54 -7.43 0.03
N GLY A 157 3.75 -8.49 0.20
CA GLY A 157 2.48 -8.67 -0.51
C GLY A 157 1.44 -7.59 -0.17
N LEU A 158 1.26 -7.26 1.11
CA LEU A 158 0.35 -6.20 1.55
C LEU A 158 0.83 -4.83 1.08
N GLN A 159 2.15 -4.57 1.09
CA GLN A 159 2.73 -3.33 0.60
C GLN A 159 2.43 -3.13 -0.89
N GLU A 160 2.66 -4.15 -1.73
CA GLU A 160 2.36 -4.10 -3.17
C GLU A 160 0.86 -3.99 -3.46
N TYR A 161 0.03 -4.78 -2.77
CA TYR A 161 -1.42 -4.76 -2.94
C TYR A 161 -2.00 -3.38 -2.61
N TYR A 162 -1.68 -2.83 -1.44
CA TYR A 162 -2.22 -1.53 -1.02
C TYR A 162 -1.62 -0.36 -1.80
N MET A 163 -0.35 -0.45 -2.24
CA MET A 163 0.22 0.53 -3.17
C MET A 163 -0.55 0.55 -4.49
N THR A 164 -0.69 -0.61 -5.12
CA THR A 164 -1.38 -0.75 -6.41
C THR A 164 -2.81 -0.23 -6.32
N LYS A 165 -3.55 -0.64 -5.28
CA LYS A 165 -4.92 -0.17 -5.04
C LYS A 165 -4.98 1.35 -4.90
N THR A 166 -4.10 1.95 -4.11
CA THR A 166 -4.10 3.41 -3.89
C THR A 166 -3.82 4.17 -5.19
N VAL A 167 -2.82 3.71 -5.96
CA VAL A 167 -2.40 4.35 -7.21
C VAL A 167 -3.53 4.29 -8.23
N VAL A 168 -4.18 3.14 -8.36
CA VAL A 168 -5.32 2.92 -9.26
C VAL A 168 -6.53 3.77 -8.90
N GLU A 169 -6.79 4.00 -7.61
CA GLU A 169 -7.92 4.83 -7.21
C GLU A 169 -7.66 6.33 -7.47
N ASN A 170 -6.39 6.72 -7.62
CA ASN A 170 -5.97 8.13 -7.71
C ASN A 170 -5.45 8.55 -9.10
N VAL A 171 -4.99 7.60 -9.92
CA VAL A 171 -4.33 7.85 -11.20
C VAL A 171 -5.05 7.12 -12.31
N ASN A 172 -5.28 7.83 -13.41
CA ASN A 172 -5.96 7.29 -14.56
C ASN A 172 -4.96 6.74 -15.57
N PHE A 173 -5.01 5.43 -15.79
CA PHE A 173 -4.15 4.75 -16.77
C PHE A 173 -4.83 4.59 -18.13
N TRP A 174 -6.11 4.94 -18.21
CA TRP A 174 -6.92 4.75 -19.41
C TRP A 174 -6.78 5.94 -20.34
N ARG A 175 -6.86 5.67 -21.64
CA ARG A 175 -6.73 6.70 -22.67
C ARG A 175 -7.83 7.74 -22.52
N PRO A 176 -7.60 8.98 -22.99
CA PRO A 176 -8.63 10.01 -22.99
C PRO A 176 -9.93 9.51 -23.63
N ASP A 177 -11.05 9.78 -22.96
CA ASP A 177 -12.40 9.36 -23.34
C ASP A 177 -13.31 10.61 -23.36
N PRO A 178 -14.19 10.78 -24.37
CA PRO A 178 -15.09 11.92 -24.50
C PRO A 178 -16.02 12.13 -23.29
N ARG A 179 -16.37 11.07 -22.56
CA ARG A 179 -17.21 11.10 -21.35
C ARG A 179 -16.48 11.69 -20.14
N GLY A 180 -15.19 11.98 -20.27
CA GLY A 180 -14.39 12.72 -19.31
C GLY A 180 -13.62 11.84 -18.33
N ASN A 181 -12.79 12.48 -17.51
CA ASN A 181 -11.90 11.78 -16.57
C ASN A 181 -12.65 11.04 -15.47
N GLY A 182 -13.79 11.56 -15.00
CA GLY A 182 -14.58 10.95 -13.93
C GLY A 182 -15.13 9.57 -14.33
N TYR A 183 -15.65 9.47 -15.55
CA TYR A 183 -16.12 8.19 -16.11
C TYR A 183 -14.98 7.17 -16.17
N ARG A 184 -13.81 7.55 -16.69
CA ARG A 184 -12.65 6.65 -16.77
C ARG A 184 -12.17 6.14 -15.39
N VAL A 185 -12.13 7.02 -14.40
CA VAL A 185 -11.79 6.65 -13.02
C VAL A 185 -12.81 5.65 -12.45
N HIS A 186 -14.10 5.89 -12.68
CA HIS A 186 -15.17 4.98 -12.25
C HIS A 186 -15.02 3.59 -12.87
N ILE A 187 -14.79 3.52 -14.18
CA ILE A 187 -14.62 2.24 -14.86
C ILE A 187 -13.35 1.52 -14.40
N GLN A 188 -12.21 2.21 -14.33
CA GLN A 188 -10.97 1.61 -13.83
C GLN A 188 -11.19 1.00 -12.44
N LYS A 189 -11.87 1.73 -11.55
CA LYS A 189 -12.22 1.23 -10.22
C LYS A 189 -13.08 -0.04 -10.28
N LEU A 190 -14.13 -0.06 -11.09
CA LEU A 190 -15.00 -1.24 -11.25
C LEU A 190 -14.23 -2.46 -11.75
N CYS A 191 -13.31 -2.25 -12.69
CA CYS A 191 -12.46 -3.31 -13.22
C CYS A 191 -11.55 -3.92 -12.13
N TYR A 192 -10.94 -3.08 -11.27
CA TYR A 192 -10.14 -3.56 -10.14
C TYR A 192 -10.98 -4.22 -9.04
N GLU A 193 -12.16 -3.69 -8.70
CA GLU A 193 -13.10 -4.33 -7.76
C GLU A 193 -13.52 -5.73 -8.26
N THR A 194 -13.68 -5.88 -9.57
CA THR A 194 -13.99 -7.18 -10.19
C THR A 194 -12.82 -8.16 -10.07
N MET A 195 -11.58 -7.70 -10.24
CA MET A 195 -10.40 -8.55 -10.04
C MET A 195 -10.19 -8.93 -8.57
N GLU A 196 -10.50 -8.02 -7.64
CA GLU A 196 -10.41 -8.27 -6.20
C GLU A 196 -11.40 -9.34 -5.75
N THR A 197 -12.60 -9.36 -6.33
CA THR A 197 -13.63 -10.37 -6.04
C THR A 197 -13.41 -11.69 -6.77
N ARG A 198 -12.80 -11.68 -7.95
CA ARG A 198 -12.43 -12.88 -8.72
C ARG A 198 -11.03 -12.75 -9.30
N LEU A 199 -10.09 -13.45 -8.66
CA LEU A 199 -8.67 -13.55 -9.06
C LEU A 199 -8.45 -14.01 -10.51
N ARG A 200 -9.41 -14.74 -11.11
CA ARG A 200 -9.32 -15.26 -12.47
C ARG A 200 -10.68 -15.12 -13.17
N LEU A 201 -10.82 -14.05 -13.96
CA LEU A 201 -11.95 -13.91 -14.87
C LEU A 201 -11.71 -14.81 -16.08
N ASN A 202 -12.68 -15.67 -16.42
CA ASN A 202 -12.64 -16.40 -17.68
C ASN A 202 -12.98 -15.46 -18.86
N ASP A 203 -12.80 -15.93 -20.09
CA ASP A 203 -13.01 -15.11 -21.28
C ASP A 203 -14.44 -14.56 -21.41
N ALA A 204 -15.45 -15.29 -20.94
CA ALA A 204 -16.82 -14.82 -20.95
C ALA A 204 -17.05 -13.70 -19.94
N GLU A 205 -16.46 -13.80 -18.75
CA GLU A 205 -16.52 -12.79 -17.71
C GLU A 205 -15.74 -11.53 -18.09
N LYS A 206 -14.57 -11.69 -18.70
CA LYS A 206 -13.81 -10.58 -19.31
C LYS A 206 -14.68 -9.86 -20.34
N ARG A 207 -15.29 -10.59 -21.28
CA ARG A 207 -16.20 -10.00 -22.29
C ARG A 207 -17.39 -9.29 -21.65
N ALA A 208 -18.01 -9.89 -20.63
CA ALA A 208 -19.13 -9.28 -19.92
C ALA A 208 -18.71 -7.98 -19.21
N LEU A 209 -17.54 -7.96 -18.56
CA LEU A 209 -16.99 -6.77 -17.93
C LEU A 209 -16.70 -5.67 -18.97
N ILE A 210 -16.10 -6.01 -20.11
CA ILE A 210 -15.83 -5.06 -21.21
C ILE A 210 -17.13 -4.48 -21.74
N GLN A 211 -18.15 -5.31 -21.97
CA GLN A 211 -19.46 -4.86 -22.45
C GLN A 211 -20.18 -3.99 -21.42
N ALA A 212 -20.16 -4.37 -20.14
CA ALA A 212 -20.81 -3.61 -19.07
C ALA A 212 -20.14 -2.26 -18.82
N THR A 213 -18.83 -2.18 -19.07
CA THR A 213 -18.05 -0.97 -18.87
C THR A 213 -18.04 -0.04 -20.07
N ASP A 214 -18.43 -0.49 -21.27
CA ASP A 214 -18.42 0.28 -22.53
C ASP A 214 -17.10 1.04 -22.76
N CYS A 215 -16.00 0.40 -22.36
CA CYS A 215 -14.67 0.98 -22.38
C CYS A 215 -13.99 0.83 -23.74
N ASN A 216 -12.89 1.56 -23.94
CA ASN A 216 -12.05 1.32 -25.10
C ASN A 216 -11.51 -0.11 -25.04
N VAL A 217 -11.79 -0.89 -26.10
CA VAL A 217 -11.46 -2.31 -26.20
C VAL A 217 -9.97 -2.56 -25.94
N GLU A 218 -9.07 -1.67 -26.37
CA GLU A 218 -7.63 -1.83 -26.17
C GLU A 218 -7.21 -1.62 -24.71
N ASP A 219 -7.80 -0.65 -24.02
CA ASP A 219 -7.56 -0.42 -22.59
C ASP A 219 -8.11 -1.60 -21.76
N ALA A 220 -9.28 -2.10 -22.14
CA ALA A 220 -9.89 -3.28 -21.53
C ALA A 220 -9.07 -4.56 -21.74
N TYR A 221 -8.53 -4.77 -22.95
CA TYR A 221 -7.64 -5.90 -23.22
C TYR A 221 -6.33 -5.80 -22.43
N ASN A 222 -5.71 -4.61 -22.36
CA ASN A 222 -4.50 -4.42 -21.58
C ASN A 222 -4.75 -4.63 -20.10
N PHE A 223 -5.91 -4.20 -19.60
CA PHE A 223 -6.35 -4.47 -18.24
C PHE A 223 -6.50 -5.97 -17.97
N CYS A 224 -7.21 -6.69 -18.84
CA CYS A 224 -7.47 -8.13 -18.69
C CYS A 224 -6.26 -9.04 -18.96
N LYS A 225 -5.16 -8.54 -19.52
CA LYS A 225 -3.90 -9.29 -19.70
C LYS A 225 -3.15 -9.52 -18.39
N TYR A 226 -3.26 -8.61 -17.42
CA TYR A 226 -2.57 -8.72 -16.12
C TYR A 226 -2.91 -10.01 -15.34
N PRO A 227 -4.16 -10.50 -15.27
CA PRO A 227 -4.47 -11.77 -14.60
C PRO A 227 -4.05 -13.04 -15.37
N ASP A 228 -3.71 -12.95 -16.67
CA ASP A 228 -3.33 -14.13 -17.48
C ASP A 228 -1.86 -14.56 -17.31
N ILE A 229 -1.03 -13.73 -16.67
CA ILE A 229 0.39 -14.01 -16.43
C ILE A 229 0.58 -15.05 -15.30
N VAL A 230 -0.44 -15.34 -14.50
CA VAL A 230 -0.42 -16.41 -13.50
C VAL A 230 -0.91 -17.73 -14.12
N ALA A 231 -0.39 -18.10 -15.28
CA ALA A 231 -0.57 -19.45 -15.83
C ALA A 231 0.34 -20.44 -15.06
N VAL A 232 0.01 -20.68 -13.78
CA VAL A 232 0.52 -21.85 -13.06
C VAL A 232 -0.21 -23.04 -13.68
N GLU A 233 0.51 -23.80 -14.50
CA GLU A 233 0.13 -25.18 -14.80
C GLU A 233 -0.17 -25.89 -13.48
N PRO A 234 -1.31 -26.60 -13.35
CA PRO A 234 -1.61 -27.30 -12.12
C PRO A 234 -0.51 -28.35 -11.90
N LEU A 235 0.37 -28.07 -10.93
CA LEU A 235 1.29 -29.07 -10.37
C LEU A 235 0.43 -30.25 -9.94
N THR A 236 0.48 -31.29 -10.77
CA THR A 236 -0.25 -32.52 -10.57
C THR A 236 0.37 -33.18 -9.35
N ILE A 237 -0.36 -33.15 -8.24
CA ILE A 237 0.03 -33.83 -7.01
C ILE A 237 -0.10 -35.33 -7.28
N TYR A 238 1.05 -36.01 -7.35
CA TYR A 238 1.17 -37.44 -7.06
C TYR A 238 1.66 -37.61 -5.63
#